data_AF-A0A954D5M7-F1
#
_entry.id   AF-A0A954D5M7-F1
#
_cell.length_a   1.000
_cell.length_b   1.000
_cell.length_c   1.000
_cell.angle_alpha   90.00
_cell.angle_beta   90.00
_cell.angle_gamma   90.00
#
_symmetry.space_group_name_H-M   'P 1'
#
loop_
_entity.id
_entity.type
_entity.pdbx_description
1 polymer ?
#
loop_
_entity_poly.entity_id
_entity_poly.type
_entity_poly.pdbx_seq_one_letter_code
_entity_poly.pdbx_strand_id
1 'polypeptide(L)'
;MAGDTGGVPCYGCGAVLPASDGPTHRYIGASPGCWALYGELLVRAHSEPRWPTEHRLIVDIYAAQHPGTESLQAIRSVAGHSIVLCLVLEQDLPLSRIAEVLRRTVKNPRLHWLTPPQSLGEITVVDLYRERDPDRYGALCLAWARCVWAAWSEHHETIRGWASGLR
;
A
#
# COMPACT_ATOMS: atom_id res chain seq x y z
N MET A 1 3.56 -31.70 -19.77
CA MET A 1 4.23 -30.53 -20.37
C MET A 1 3.79 -29.31 -19.58
N ALA A 2 4.36 -29.09 -18.39
CA ALA A 2 4.07 -27.90 -17.60
C ALA A 2 4.87 -26.75 -18.24
N GLY A 3 4.16 -25.87 -18.94
CA GLY A 3 4.78 -24.69 -19.55
C GLY A 3 5.42 -23.85 -18.46
N ASP A 4 6.64 -23.41 -18.73
CA ASP A 4 7.31 -22.33 -18.03
C ASP A 4 6.39 -21.11 -18.02
N THR A 5 5.57 -20.95 -16.97
CA THR A 5 4.77 -19.74 -16.78
C THR A 5 5.71 -18.68 -16.23
N GLY A 6 6.57 -18.17 -17.12
CA GLY A 6 7.49 -17.08 -16.84
C GLY A 6 6.72 -15.96 -16.14
N GLY A 7 7.12 -15.66 -14.91
CA GLY A 7 6.45 -14.64 -14.11
C GLY A 7 6.62 -13.27 -14.74
N VAL A 8 5.57 -12.46 -14.69
CA VAL A 8 5.54 -11.08 -15.18
C VAL A 8 5.72 -10.14 -13.99
N PRO A 9 6.70 -9.21 -14.02
CA PRO A 9 6.86 -8.23 -12.96
C PRO A 9 5.70 -7.24 -12.94
N CYS A 10 5.19 -6.93 -11.75
CA CYS A 10 4.25 -5.85 -11.54
C CYS A 10 4.94 -4.50 -11.79
N TYR A 11 4.36 -3.66 -12.65
CA TYR A 11 4.89 -2.31 -12.92
C TYR A 11 4.77 -1.32 -11.75
N GLY A 12 4.08 -1.69 -10.66
CA GLY A 12 4.03 -0.91 -9.42
C GLY A 12 5.09 -1.35 -8.43
N CYS A 13 4.96 -2.56 -7.87
CA CYS A 13 5.85 -3.04 -6.80
C CYS A 13 7.01 -3.93 -7.25
N GLY A 14 7.13 -4.27 -8.53
CA GLY A 14 8.18 -5.16 -9.05
C GLY A 14 8.01 -6.65 -8.73
N ALA A 15 7.01 -7.03 -7.93
CA ALA A 15 6.72 -8.44 -7.63
C ALA A 15 6.52 -9.25 -8.91
N VAL A 16 7.10 -10.44 -8.98
CA VAL A 16 6.98 -11.36 -10.12
C VAL A 16 5.80 -12.31 -9.87
N LEU A 17 4.75 -12.20 -10.70
CA LEU A 17 3.51 -12.96 -10.56
C LEU A 17 3.17 -13.73 -11.84
N PRO A 18 2.32 -14.77 -11.78
CA PRO A 18 1.77 -15.38 -13.00
C PRO A 18 1.12 -14.34 -13.91
N ALA A 19 1.32 -14.49 -15.22
CA ALA A 19 0.63 -13.67 -16.21
C ALA A 19 -0.90 -13.79 -16.02
N SER A 20 -1.60 -12.67 -16.17
CA SER A 20 -3.05 -12.61 -15.99
C SER A 20 -3.62 -11.52 -16.89
N ASP A 21 -4.71 -11.85 -17.58
CA ASP A 21 -5.53 -10.93 -18.38
C ASP A 21 -6.72 -10.37 -17.56
N GLY A 22 -6.65 -10.51 -16.23
CA GLY A 22 -7.70 -10.07 -15.32
C GLY A 22 -7.85 -8.55 -15.23
N PRO A 23 -8.84 -8.07 -14.43
CA PRO A 23 -9.06 -6.65 -14.27
C PRO A 23 -7.88 -5.99 -13.54
N THR A 24 -7.65 -4.72 -13.86
CA THR A 24 -6.85 -3.80 -13.03
C THR A 24 -7.76 -2.83 -12.29
N HIS A 25 -7.19 -2.13 -11.33
CA HIS A 25 -7.88 -1.03 -10.67
C HIS A 25 -7.62 0.30 -11.40
N ARG A 26 -8.66 1.13 -11.54
CA ARG A 26 -8.66 2.32 -12.42
C ARG A 26 -7.55 3.36 -12.16
N TYR A 27 -7.03 3.45 -10.94
CA TYR A 27 -6.02 4.44 -10.55
C TYR A 27 -4.91 3.86 -9.65
N ILE A 28 -4.94 2.54 -9.38
CA ILE A 28 -3.86 1.89 -8.62
C ILE A 28 -2.96 1.22 -9.64
N GLY A 29 -1.69 1.61 -9.65
CA GLY A 29 -0.68 1.18 -10.62
C GLY A 29 -0.18 -0.23 -10.41
N ALA A 30 -1.07 -1.22 -10.39
CA ALA A 30 -0.75 -2.63 -10.21
C ALA A 30 -1.09 -3.45 -11.45
N SER A 31 -0.24 -4.43 -11.78
CA SER A 31 -0.54 -5.41 -12.83
C SER A 31 -1.77 -6.25 -12.47
N PRO A 32 -2.47 -6.85 -13.45
CA PRO A 32 -3.63 -7.70 -13.18
C PRO A 32 -3.36 -8.82 -12.16
N GLY A 33 -2.21 -9.50 -12.26
CA GLY A 33 -1.81 -10.54 -11.31
C GLY A 33 -1.60 -10.01 -9.90
N CYS A 34 -0.97 -8.84 -9.76
CA CYS A 34 -0.75 -8.19 -8.48
C CYS A 34 -2.08 -7.76 -7.83
N TRP A 35 -2.99 -7.19 -8.63
CA TRP A 35 -4.32 -6.80 -8.18
C TRP A 35 -5.17 -8.00 -7.72
N ALA A 36 -5.10 -9.11 -8.46
CA ALA A 36 -5.78 -10.35 -8.07
C ALA A 36 -5.26 -10.88 -6.72
N LEU A 37 -3.93 -10.97 -6.55
CA LEU A 37 -3.32 -11.44 -5.30
C LEU A 37 -3.67 -10.53 -4.11
N TYR A 38 -3.68 -9.21 -4.34
CA TYR A 38 -4.13 -8.24 -3.35
C TYR A 38 -5.58 -8.48 -2.92
N GLY A 39 -6.48 -8.77 -3.87
CA GLY A 39 -7.87 -9.14 -3.56
C GLY A 39 -7.96 -10.38 -2.66
N GLU A 40 -7.21 -11.43 -2.99
CA GLU A 40 -7.15 -12.65 -2.17
C GLU A 40 -6.57 -12.38 -0.76
N LEU A 41 -5.53 -11.55 -0.69
CA LEU A 41 -4.94 -11.12 0.59
C LEU A 41 -5.97 -10.40 1.46
N LEU A 42 -6.75 -9.48 0.90
CA LEU A 42 -7.78 -8.75 1.64
C LEU A 42 -8.88 -9.69 2.15
N VAL A 43 -9.35 -10.62 1.32
CA VAL A 43 -10.33 -11.64 1.75
C VAL A 43 -9.78 -12.42 2.94
N ARG A 44 -8.53 -12.90 2.86
CA ARG A 44 -7.92 -13.65 3.96
C ARG A 44 -7.76 -12.82 5.23
N ALA A 45 -7.27 -11.60 5.10
CA ALA A 45 -7.03 -10.70 6.23
C ALA A 45 -8.32 -10.39 7.02
N HIS A 46 -9.47 -10.29 6.33
CA HIS A 46 -10.75 -9.96 6.96
C HIS A 46 -11.60 -11.18 7.34
N SER A 47 -11.22 -12.40 6.92
CA SER A 47 -11.99 -13.62 7.20
C SER A 47 -11.47 -14.42 8.39
N GLU A 48 -10.29 -14.07 8.92
CA GLU A 48 -9.62 -14.85 9.97
C GLU A 48 -9.42 -13.97 11.22
N PRO A 49 -10.21 -14.20 12.29
CA PRO A 49 -10.16 -13.39 13.51
C PRO A 49 -8.82 -13.40 14.25
N ARG A 50 -7.98 -14.40 13.99
CA ARG A 50 -6.66 -14.52 14.63
C ARG A 50 -5.60 -13.60 14.02
N TRP A 51 -5.86 -12.97 12.87
CA TRP A 51 -4.88 -12.06 12.29
C TRP A 51 -4.70 -10.79 13.13
N PRO A 52 -3.45 -10.33 13.27
CA PRO A 52 -3.13 -9.18 14.10
C PRO A 52 -3.70 -7.89 13.49
N THR A 53 -3.93 -6.86 14.31
CA THR A 53 -4.64 -5.63 13.91
C THR A 53 -3.95 -4.84 12.81
N GLU A 54 -2.65 -5.07 12.61
CA GLU A 54 -1.76 -4.51 11.62
C GLU A 54 -2.27 -4.73 10.19
N HIS A 55 -3.08 -5.76 9.95
CA HIS A 55 -3.72 -5.99 8.65
C HIS A 55 -4.53 -4.78 8.16
N ARG A 56 -4.96 -3.89 9.06
CA ARG A 56 -5.64 -2.64 8.72
C ARG A 56 -4.81 -1.70 7.85
N LEU A 57 -3.47 -1.84 7.86
CA LEU A 57 -2.56 -1.07 7.03
C LEU A 57 -2.44 -1.58 5.60
N ILE A 58 -2.89 -2.79 5.28
CA ILE A 58 -2.66 -3.42 3.97
C ILE A 58 -3.13 -2.53 2.81
N VAL A 59 -4.28 -1.87 2.97
CA VAL A 59 -4.81 -0.95 1.95
C VAL A 59 -3.89 0.26 1.77
N ASP A 60 -3.44 0.86 2.88
CA ASP A 60 -2.57 2.04 2.85
C ASP A 60 -1.21 1.72 2.24
N ILE A 61 -0.60 0.62 2.67
CA ILE A 61 0.69 0.16 2.17
C ILE A 61 0.60 -0.14 0.67
N TYR A 62 -0.41 -0.91 0.26
CA TYR A 62 -0.58 -1.32 -1.13
C TYR A 62 -0.83 -0.13 -2.05
N ALA A 63 -1.70 0.80 -1.65
CA ALA A 63 -2.00 1.97 -2.48
C ALA A 63 -0.81 2.93 -2.60
N ALA A 64 -0.05 3.15 -1.51
CA ALA A 64 1.17 3.96 -1.56
C ALA A 64 2.30 3.29 -2.37
N GLN A 65 2.33 1.95 -2.45
CA GLN A 65 3.27 1.19 -3.29
C GLN A 65 2.85 1.11 -4.76
N HIS A 66 1.63 1.54 -5.12
CA HIS A 66 1.09 1.42 -6.48
C HIS A 66 0.45 2.75 -6.95
N PRO A 67 1.25 3.81 -7.12
CA PRO A 67 0.77 5.18 -7.33
C PRO A 67 0.00 5.41 -8.65
N GLY A 68 0.11 4.50 -9.62
CA GLY A 68 -0.59 4.64 -10.91
C GLY A 68 -0.02 5.77 -11.75
N THR A 69 -0.89 6.45 -12.49
CA THR A 69 -0.55 7.62 -13.33
C THR A 69 -1.20 8.88 -12.78
N GLU A 70 -0.60 10.04 -13.06
CA GLU A 70 -1.07 11.33 -12.57
C GLU A 70 -2.55 11.55 -12.92
N SER A 71 -3.36 11.66 -11.87
CA SER A 71 -4.80 11.91 -11.94
C SER A 71 -5.28 12.37 -10.57
N LEU A 72 -6.42 13.06 -10.51
CA LEU A 72 -6.97 13.51 -9.23
C LEU A 72 -7.23 12.34 -8.25
N GLN A 73 -7.65 11.19 -8.76
CA GLN A 73 -7.86 10.00 -7.95
C GLN A 73 -6.54 9.41 -7.43
N ALA A 74 -5.52 9.30 -8.28
CA ALA A 74 -4.20 8.81 -7.89
C ALA A 74 -3.55 9.73 -6.85
N ILE A 75 -3.58 11.06 -7.07
CA ILE A 75 -3.09 12.07 -6.13
C ILE A 75 -3.72 11.87 -4.74
N ARG A 76 -5.05 11.79 -4.68
CA ARG A 76 -5.78 11.63 -3.41
C ARG A 76 -5.48 10.30 -2.73
N SER A 77 -5.35 9.22 -3.52
CA SER A 77 -5.03 7.89 -3.00
C SER A 77 -3.62 7.88 -2.40
N VAL A 78 -2.59 8.20 -3.18
CA VAL A 78 -1.20 8.19 -2.73
C VAL A 78 -0.99 9.12 -1.55
N ALA A 79 -1.51 10.35 -1.62
CA ALA A 79 -1.35 11.31 -0.53
C ALA A 79 -2.04 10.85 0.75
N GLY A 80 -3.30 10.37 0.66
CA GLY A 80 -4.04 9.87 1.82
C GLY A 80 -3.36 8.71 2.51
N HIS A 81 -2.96 7.71 1.74
CA HIS A 81 -2.33 6.52 2.28
C HIS A 81 -0.92 6.80 2.80
N SER A 82 -0.16 7.70 2.17
CA SER A 82 1.16 8.11 2.67
C SER A 82 1.06 8.95 3.96
N ILE A 83 0.02 9.79 4.10
CA ILE A 83 -0.28 10.50 5.36
C ILE A 83 -0.60 9.50 6.48
N VAL A 84 -1.38 8.46 6.19
CA VAL A 84 -1.64 7.39 7.17
C VAL A 84 -0.34 6.71 7.60
N LEU A 85 0.52 6.32 6.65
CA LEU A 85 1.81 5.71 6.97
C LEU A 85 2.68 6.64 7.83
N CYS A 86 2.76 7.93 7.49
CA CYS A 86 3.46 8.95 8.29
C CYS A 86 2.91 9.02 9.72
N LEU A 87 1.59 9.16 9.88
CA LEU A 87 0.97 9.32 11.21
C LEU A 87 1.08 8.05 12.06
N VAL A 88 0.95 6.87 11.46
CA VAL A 88 1.07 5.58 12.18
C VAL A 88 2.53 5.33 12.58
N LEU A 89 3.48 5.54 11.67
CA LEU A 89 4.89 5.17 11.90
C LEU A 89 5.69 6.22 12.68
N GLU A 90 5.36 7.51 12.55
CA GLU A 90 6.13 8.60 13.17
C GLU A 90 5.40 9.25 14.37
N GLN A 91 4.09 9.03 14.51
CA GLN A 91 3.28 9.72 15.53
C GLN A 91 2.34 8.79 16.32
N ASP A 92 2.55 7.48 16.20
CA ASP A 92 1.81 6.43 16.90
C ASP A 92 0.28 6.58 16.77
N LEU A 93 -0.20 6.96 15.57
CA LEU A 93 -1.64 7.03 15.31
C LEU A 93 -2.29 5.66 15.53
N PRO A 94 -3.33 5.55 16.39
CA PRO A 94 -4.04 4.29 16.57
C PRO A 94 -4.65 3.82 15.25
N LEU A 95 -4.49 2.53 14.92
CA LEU A 95 -5.01 1.94 13.67
C LEU A 95 -6.55 2.08 13.54
N SER A 96 -7.27 2.28 14.65
CA SER A 96 -8.70 2.57 14.66
C SER A 96 -9.08 3.95 14.11
N ARG A 97 -8.13 4.90 14.03
CA ARG A 97 -8.34 6.28 13.54
C ARG A 97 -8.04 6.45 12.04
N ILE A 98 -7.50 5.43 11.36
CA ILE A 98 -7.13 5.49 9.93
C ILE A 98 -8.28 6.00 9.05
N ALA A 99 -9.49 5.44 9.22
CA ALA A 99 -10.66 5.82 8.43
C ALA A 99 -11.08 7.29 8.65
N GLU A 100 -10.81 7.87 9.82
CA GLU A 100 -11.07 9.28 10.08
C GLU A 100 -10.04 10.16 9.36
N VAL A 101 -8.75 9.82 9.44
CA VAL A 101 -7.67 10.53 8.75
C VAL A 101 -7.91 10.58 7.24
N LEU A 102 -8.24 9.44 6.62
CA LEU A 102 -8.52 9.38 5.18
C LEU A 102 -9.71 10.28 4.81
N ARG A 103 -10.80 10.27 5.58
CA ARG A 103 -11.97 11.14 5.35
C ARG A 103 -11.64 12.63 5.49
N ARG A 104 -10.71 13.00 6.37
CA ARG A 104 -10.27 14.40 6.52
C ARG A 104 -9.32 14.81 5.38
N THR A 105 -8.50 13.88 4.90
CA THR A 105 -7.51 14.13 3.85
C THR A 105 -8.12 14.44 2.50
N VAL A 106 -9.23 13.80 2.11
CA VAL A 106 -9.86 14.04 0.78
C VAL A 106 -10.29 15.49 0.53
N LYS A 107 -10.40 16.30 1.59
CA LYS A 107 -10.75 17.73 1.54
C LYS A 107 -9.53 18.66 1.53
N ASN A 108 -8.31 18.14 1.66
CA ASN A 108 -7.10 18.96 1.73
C ASN A 108 -6.79 19.55 0.34
N PRO A 109 -6.80 20.88 0.16
CA PRO A 109 -6.53 21.49 -1.14
C PRO A 109 -5.03 21.51 -1.50
N ARG A 110 -4.15 21.16 -0.54
CA ARG A 110 -2.69 21.16 -0.73
C ARG A 110 -2.16 19.91 -1.44
N LEU A 111 -3.01 18.90 -1.64
CA LEU A 111 -2.62 17.63 -2.25
C LEU A 111 -2.30 17.86 -3.72
N HIS A 112 -1.11 17.44 -4.13
CA HIS A 112 -0.63 17.51 -5.50
C HIS A 112 0.12 16.22 -5.85
N TRP A 113 0.37 16.01 -7.13
CA TRP A 113 1.13 14.86 -7.60
C TRP A 113 2.54 14.86 -7.02
N LEU A 114 2.92 13.75 -6.42
CA LEU A 114 4.30 13.47 -6.05
C LEU A 114 4.87 12.53 -7.09
N THR A 115 6.00 12.91 -7.68
CA THR A 115 6.71 12.03 -8.61
C THR A 115 7.09 10.75 -7.86
N PRO A 116 6.61 9.57 -8.27
CA PRO A 116 6.93 8.32 -7.58
C PRO A 116 8.45 8.07 -7.53
N PRO A 117 8.98 7.56 -6.40
CA PRO A 117 10.34 7.07 -6.32
C PRO A 117 10.63 5.99 -7.36
N GLN A 118 11.90 5.85 -7.76
CA GLN A 118 12.32 4.82 -8.72
C GLN A 118 12.08 3.38 -8.20
N SER A 119 12.14 3.19 -6.89
CA SER A 119 11.83 1.94 -6.20
C SER A 119 10.81 2.20 -5.10
N LEU A 120 9.77 1.37 -5.02
CA LEU A 120 8.68 1.48 -4.05
C LEU A 120 8.81 0.46 -2.90
N GLY A 121 10.04 0.01 -2.66
CA GLY A 121 10.40 -0.94 -1.61
C GLY A 121 10.52 -2.39 -2.09
N GLU A 122 11.27 -3.20 -1.33
CA GLU A 122 11.57 -4.60 -1.66
C GLU A 122 10.53 -5.59 -1.12
N ILE A 123 9.82 -5.23 -0.04
CA ILE A 123 8.72 -6.04 0.50
C ILE A 123 7.48 -5.77 -0.34
N THR A 124 6.80 -6.82 -0.77
CA THR A 124 5.65 -6.74 -1.66
C THR A 124 4.44 -7.47 -1.08
N VAL A 125 3.30 -7.32 -1.76
CA VAL A 125 2.08 -8.08 -1.45
C VAL A 125 2.30 -9.60 -1.46
N VAL A 126 3.27 -10.10 -2.24
CA VAL A 126 3.58 -11.54 -2.33
C VAL A 126 4.14 -12.06 -1.01
N ASP A 127 5.00 -11.29 -0.35
CA ASP A 127 5.64 -11.68 0.90
C ASP A 127 4.59 -11.84 2.00
N LEU A 128 3.74 -10.82 2.18
CA LEU A 128 2.65 -10.88 3.16
C LEU A 128 1.61 -11.95 2.78
N TYR A 129 1.34 -12.14 1.48
CA TYR A 129 0.46 -13.21 1.03
C TYR A 129 1.00 -14.60 1.35
N ARG A 130 2.33 -14.83 1.41
CA ARG A 130 2.91 -16.13 1.73
C ARG A 130 3.00 -16.43 3.23
N GLU A 131 3.03 -15.40 4.07
CA GLU A 131 3.08 -15.59 5.53
C GLU A 131 1.80 -16.24 6.07
N ARG A 132 1.97 -17.22 6.97
CA ARG A 132 0.91 -18.05 7.57
C ARG A 132 0.89 -17.98 9.08
N ASP A 133 1.98 -17.54 9.70
CA ASP A 133 2.10 -17.37 11.15
C ASP A 133 1.57 -15.99 11.56
N PRO A 134 0.60 -15.89 12.48
CA PRO A 134 0.01 -14.60 12.88
C PRO A 134 1.00 -13.59 13.46
N ASP A 135 1.96 -14.04 14.27
CA ASP A 135 2.93 -13.14 14.91
C ASP A 135 3.89 -12.57 13.86
N ARG A 136 4.39 -13.43 12.96
CA ARG A 136 5.22 -13.00 11.83
C ARG A 136 4.45 -12.16 10.83
N TYR A 137 3.16 -12.43 10.61
CA TYR A 137 2.31 -11.67 9.71
C TYR A 137 2.18 -10.21 10.15
N GLY A 138 1.95 -9.97 11.45
CA GLY A 138 1.87 -8.61 12.00
C GLY A 138 3.20 -7.87 11.86
N ALA A 139 4.30 -8.52 12.25
CA ALA A 139 5.65 -7.97 12.11
C ALA A 139 6.00 -7.64 10.65
N LEU A 140 5.65 -8.53 9.71
CA LEU A 140 5.88 -8.36 8.28
C LEU A 140 5.01 -7.24 7.70
N CYS A 141 3.76 -7.10 8.14
CA CYS A 141 2.90 -5.99 7.73
C CYS A 141 3.50 -4.63 8.12
N LEU A 142 4.00 -4.50 9.36
CA LEU A 142 4.70 -3.29 9.81
C LEU A 142 6.03 -3.08 9.08
N ALA A 143 6.77 -4.16 8.78
CA ALA A 143 7.99 -4.07 7.98
C ALA A 143 7.69 -3.56 6.56
N TRP A 144 6.63 -4.06 5.93
CA TRP A 144 6.16 -3.60 4.62
C TRP A 144 5.76 -2.12 4.66
N ALA A 145 5.03 -1.69 5.70
CA ALA A 145 4.69 -0.29 5.91
C ALA A 145 5.92 0.61 6.01
N ARG A 146 6.92 0.22 6.80
CA ARG A 146 8.20 0.96 6.91
C ARG A 146 8.96 0.98 5.59
N CYS A 147 8.98 -0.13 4.87
CA CYS A 147 9.65 -0.25 3.57
C CYS A 147 9.06 0.72 2.55
N VAL A 148 7.72 0.75 2.44
CA VAL A 148 7.02 1.68 1.53
C VAL A 148 7.20 3.12 2.01
N TRP A 149 7.07 3.40 3.31
CA TRP A 149 7.30 4.74 3.84
C TRP A 149 8.71 5.26 3.53
N ALA A 150 9.74 4.44 3.74
CA ALA A 150 11.13 4.80 3.44
C ALA A 150 11.37 5.08 1.95
N ALA A 151 10.70 4.34 1.06
CA ALA A 151 10.78 4.60 -0.38
C ALA A 151 10.34 6.02 -0.75
N TRP A 152 9.34 6.58 -0.05
CA TRP A 152 8.85 7.95 -0.24
C TRP A 152 9.69 9.04 0.46
N SER A 153 10.93 8.74 0.89
CA SER A 153 11.78 9.64 1.70
C SER A 153 11.97 11.05 1.12
N GLU A 154 12.13 11.18 -0.20
CA GLU A 154 12.25 12.49 -0.88
C GLU A 154 11.03 13.39 -0.68
N HIS A 155 9.86 12.80 -0.38
CA HIS A 155 8.59 13.51 -0.20
C HIS A 155 8.15 13.58 1.26
N HIS A 156 8.95 13.09 2.21
CA HIS A 156 8.55 13.05 3.63
C HIS A 156 8.19 14.43 4.19
N GLU A 157 8.94 15.48 3.85
CA GLU A 157 8.62 16.83 4.32
C GLU A 157 7.26 17.31 3.83
N THR A 158 6.95 17.10 2.55
CA THR A 158 5.65 17.42 1.95
C THR A 158 4.53 16.64 2.63
N ILE A 159 4.71 15.34 2.83
CA ILE A 159 3.71 14.46 3.43
C ILE A 159 3.47 14.83 4.90
N ARG A 160 4.52 15.09 5.68
CA ARG A 160 4.42 15.62 7.05
C ARG A 160 3.69 16.96 7.09
N GLY A 161 3.97 17.84 6.13
CA GLY A 161 3.27 19.11 5.95
C GLY A 161 1.76 18.91 5.74
N TRP A 162 1.36 17.93 4.93
CA TRP A 162 -0.05 17.57 4.75
C TRP A 162 -0.68 16.92 5.98
N ALA A 163 0.08 16.08 6.69
CA ALA A 163 -0.34 15.39 7.91
C ALA A 163 -0.59 16.35 9.09
N SER A 164 0.06 17.52 9.07
CA SER A 164 -0.09 18.54 10.11
C SER A 164 -1.57 18.89 10.37
N GLY A 165 -2.00 18.74 11.62
CA GLY A 165 -3.37 19.01 12.07
C GLY A 165 -4.38 17.88 11.83
N LEU A 166 -3.96 16.70 11.35
CA LEU A 166 -4.85 15.54 11.10
C LEU A 166 -4.92 14.50 12.23
N ARG A 167 -4.15 14.66 13.31
CA ARG A 167 -4.26 13.84 14.53
C ARG A 167 -5.59 14.08 15.27
#